data_AF-A0A090TBB3-F1
#
_entry.id   AF-A0A090TBB3-F1
#
_cell.length_a   1.000
_cell.length_b   1.000
_cell.length_c   1.000
_cell.angle_alpha   90.00
_cell.angle_beta   90.00
_cell.angle_gamma   90.00
#
_symmetry.space_group_name_H-M   'P 1'
#
loop_
_entity.id
_entity.type
_entity.pdbx_description
1 polymer ?
#
loop_
_entity_poly.entity_id
_entity_poly.type
_entity_poly.pdbx_seq_one_letter_code
_entity_poly.pdbx_strand_id
1 'polypeptide(L)'
;MDLEDNYKEACKRIIRERFNTLYENMGITVEEDKDRVDYYTLLELDTLGGKLYGDEFVEWFKASNKGKDFLFRLAHETGVILLPGKGFDVVHASVRVSLANLTHHEYELIGRETRRVLDEYFQEFMAQ
;
A
#
# COMPACT_ATOMS: atom_id res chain seq x y z
N MET A 1 -11.48 18.96 29.75
CA MET A 1 -10.21 18.80 29.03
C MET A 1 -9.79 17.35 29.21
N ASP A 2 -9.39 16.64 28.15
CA ASP A 2 -9.00 15.23 28.24
C ASP A 2 -7.60 15.10 28.82
N LEU A 3 -7.50 15.01 30.15
CA LEU A 3 -6.23 14.99 30.88
C LEU A 3 -5.52 13.63 30.81
N GLU A 4 -6.25 12.59 30.42
CA GLU A 4 -5.77 11.20 30.35
C GLU A 4 -5.43 10.76 28.93
N ASP A 5 -5.50 11.67 27.94
CA ASP A 5 -5.21 11.41 26.53
C ASP A 5 -6.09 10.29 25.90
N ASN A 6 -7.25 9.98 26.48
CA ASN A 6 -8.14 8.90 26.04
C ASN A 6 -8.56 9.03 24.57
N TYR A 7 -8.85 10.25 24.11
CA TYR A 7 -9.18 10.54 22.72
C TYR A 7 -8.00 10.30 21.79
N LYS A 8 -6.80 10.74 22.20
CA LYS A 8 -5.57 10.58 21.42
C LYS A 8 -5.24 9.10 21.22
N GLU A 9 -5.35 8.31 22.28
CA GLU A 9 -5.12 6.87 22.22
C GLU A 9 -6.19 6.13 21.41
N ALA A 10 -7.45 6.56 21.47
CA ALA A 10 -8.50 6.03 20.60
C ALA A 10 -8.22 6.31 19.11
N CYS A 11 -7.82 7.54 18.77
CA CYS A 11 -7.44 7.89 17.39
C CYS A 11 -6.25 7.07 16.90
N LYS A 12 -5.18 6.96 17.71
CA LYS A 12 -4.01 6.14 17.36
C LYS A 12 -4.42 4.69 17.11
N ARG A 13 -5.26 4.11 17.98
CA ARG A 13 -5.73 2.73 17.82
C ARG A 13 -6.44 2.53 16.49
N ILE A 14 -7.36 3.40 16.11
CA ILE A 14 -8.08 3.32 14.82
C ILE A 14 -7.11 3.37 13.64
N ILE A 15 -6.11 4.28 13.68
CA ILE A 15 -5.11 4.38 12.61
C ILE A 15 -4.29 3.09 12.52
N ARG A 16 -3.87 2.49 13.65
CA ARG A 16 -3.11 1.24 13.65
C ARG A 16 -3.93 0.05 13.18
N GLU A 17 -5.20 -0.05 13.57
CA GLU A 17 -6.10 -1.11 13.09
C GLU A 17 -6.27 -1.03 11.56
N ARG A 18 -6.46 0.17 11.01
CA ARG A 18 -6.54 0.40 9.56
C ARG A 18 -5.23 0.09 8.84
N PHE A 19 -4.11 0.49 9.44
CA PHE A 19 -2.77 0.17 8.93
C PHE A 19 -2.59 -1.35 8.85
N ASN A 20 -2.85 -2.08 9.94
CA ASN A 20 -2.70 -3.53 9.99
C ASN A 20 -3.64 -4.21 8.99
N THR A 21 -4.91 -3.79 8.94
CA THR A 21 -5.90 -4.31 7.99
C THR A 21 -5.41 -4.21 6.54
N LEU A 22 -4.84 -3.06 6.16
CA LEU A 22 -4.29 -2.85 4.82
C LEU A 22 -3.15 -3.84 4.50
N TYR A 23 -2.14 -3.93 5.38
CA TYR A 23 -0.94 -4.74 5.12
C TYR A 23 -1.16 -6.25 5.29
N GLU A 24 -2.00 -6.67 6.24
CA GLU A 24 -2.39 -8.07 6.40
C GLU A 24 -3.11 -8.59 5.14
N ASN A 25 -4.00 -7.80 4.56
CA ASN A 25 -4.69 -8.16 3.32
C ASN A 25 -3.78 -8.09 2.08
N MET A 26 -2.63 -7.44 2.15
CA MET A 26 -1.57 -7.57 1.13
C MET A 26 -0.72 -8.85 1.32
N GLY A 27 -0.83 -9.50 2.48
CA GLY A 27 0.05 -10.60 2.88
C GLY A 27 1.47 -10.12 3.22
N ILE A 28 1.61 -8.91 3.77
CA ILE A 28 2.90 -8.31 4.09
C ILE A 28 2.99 -8.06 5.59
N THR A 29 3.97 -8.67 6.23
CA THR A 29 4.31 -8.36 7.61
C THR A 29 5.02 -7.01 7.68
N VAL A 30 4.51 -6.12 8.54
CA VAL A 30 5.14 -4.83 8.81
C VAL A 30 5.90 -4.91 10.13
N GLU A 31 7.17 -4.50 10.09
CA GLU A 31 8.00 -4.38 11.28
C GLU A 31 7.49 -3.27 12.20
N GLU A 32 7.62 -3.43 13.51
CA GLU A 32 7.29 -2.36 14.46
C GLU A 32 8.27 -1.18 14.33
N ASP A 33 7.75 0.03 14.39
CA ASP A 33 8.53 1.26 14.36
C ASP A 33 7.90 2.27 15.33
N LYS A 34 8.69 2.70 16.32
CA LYS A 34 8.27 3.57 17.42
C LYS A 34 8.07 5.01 16.97
N ASP A 35 8.71 5.43 15.89
CA ASP A 35 8.66 6.80 15.37
C ASP A 35 7.56 7.00 14.31
N ARG A 36 6.87 5.92 13.95
CA ARG A 36 5.84 5.93 12.91
C ARG A 36 4.55 6.60 13.37
N VAL A 37 4.07 7.56 12.57
CA VAL A 37 2.85 8.35 12.85
C VAL A 37 1.61 7.83 12.10
N ASP A 38 1.79 7.20 10.92
CA ASP A 38 0.74 6.53 10.13
C ASP A 38 -0.49 7.34 9.74
N TYR A 39 -0.46 8.67 9.80
CA TYR A 39 -1.58 9.44 9.22
C TYR A 39 -1.72 9.19 7.70
N TYR A 40 -0.58 8.98 7.05
CA TYR A 40 -0.48 8.40 5.71
C TYR A 40 0.49 7.24 5.75
N THR A 41 0.22 6.22 4.94
CA THR A 41 1.21 5.18 4.61
C THR A 41 1.56 5.24 3.12
N LEU A 42 2.76 4.76 2.80
CA LEU A 42 3.31 4.74 1.45
C LEU A 42 3.47 3.29 1.00
N LEU A 43 2.76 2.93 -0.06
CA LEU A 43 2.91 1.65 -0.75
C LEU A 43 3.99 1.85 -1.82
N GLU A 44 5.24 1.56 -1.45
CA GLU A 44 6.39 1.56 -2.37
C GLU A 44 6.41 0.24 -3.14
N LEU A 45 5.99 0.25 -4.42
CA LEU A 45 5.81 -1.00 -5.19
C LEU A 45 7.11 -1.79 -5.35
N ASP A 46 8.26 -1.12 -5.42
CA ASP A 46 9.58 -1.76 -5.44
C ASP A 46 9.81 -2.58 -4.15
N THR A 47 9.49 -2.01 -2.99
CA THR A 47 9.62 -2.67 -1.69
C THR A 47 8.62 -3.79 -1.52
N LEU A 48 7.36 -3.57 -1.93
CA LEU A 48 6.31 -4.60 -1.84
C LEU A 48 6.64 -5.77 -2.78
N GLY A 49 7.00 -5.49 -4.03
CA GLY A 49 7.41 -6.48 -5.02
C GLY A 49 8.63 -7.27 -4.57
N GLY A 50 9.66 -6.60 -4.03
CA GLY A 50 10.85 -7.26 -3.50
C GLY A 50 10.54 -8.19 -2.31
N LYS A 51 9.68 -7.74 -1.38
CA LYS A 51 9.23 -8.57 -0.25
C LYS A 51 8.41 -9.79 -0.68
N LEU A 52 7.64 -9.67 -1.75
CA LEU A 52 6.72 -10.71 -2.20
C LEU A 52 7.35 -11.70 -3.20
N TYR A 53 8.19 -11.21 -4.11
CA TYR A 53 8.64 -11.96 -5.30
C TYR A 53 10.14 -11.84 -5.60
N GLY A 54 10.87 -10.99 -4.87
CA GLY A 54 12.32 -10.80 -5.03
C GLY A 54 12.72 -9.76 -6.08
N ASP A 55 14.03 -9.49 -6.16
CA ASP A 55 14.59 -8.36 -6.90
C ASP A 55 14.46 -8.51 -8.43
N GLU A 56 14.52 -9.74 -8.97
CA GLU A 56 14.38 -9.97 -10.41
C GLU A 56 13.00 -9.53 -10.93
N PHE A 57 11.94 -9.82 -10.17
CA PHE A 57 10.60 -9.34 -10.48
C PHE A 57 10.53 -7.82 -10.44
N VAL A 58 11.16 -7.17 -9.46
CA VAL A 58 11.14 -5.70 -9.32
C VAL A 58 11.80 -5.04 -10.53
N GLU A 59 12.95 -5.54 -10.98
CA GLU A 59 13.64 -5.00 -12.14
C GLU A 59 12.84 -5.19 -13.42
N TRP A 60 12.22 -6.36 -13.61
CA TRP A 60 11.29 -6.60 -14.71
C TRP A 60 10.08 -5.66 -14.66
N PHE A 61 9.47 -5.47 -13.49
CA PHE A 61 8.27 -4.67 -13.27
C PHE A 61 8.52 -3.20 -13.63
N LYS A 62 9.71 -2.68 -13.28
CA LYS A 62 10.19 -1.35 -13.67
C LYS A 62 10.43 -1.24 -15.17
N ALA A 63 11.21 -2.18 -15.74
CA ALA A 63 11.53 -2.17 -17.15
C ALA A 63 10.28 -2.25 -18.05
N SER A 64 9.26 -2.95 -17.58
CA SER A 64 7.97 -3.11 -18.26
C SER A 64 6.97 -1.98 -18.00
N ASN A 65 7.36 -0.93 -17.25
CA ASN A 65 6.54 0.24 -16.91
C ASN A 65 5.19 -0.12 -16.25
N LYS A 66 5.13 -1.27 -15.55
CA LYS A 66 3.91 -1.79 -14.89
C LYS A 66 3.49 -0.98 -13.67
N GLY A 67 4.40 -0.20 -13.09
CA GLY A 67 4.10 0.68 -11.96
C GLY A 67 3.01 1.71 -12.26
N LYS A 68 2.98 2.28 -13.48
CA LYS A 68 1.90 3.21 -13.87
C LYS A 68 0.59 2.48 -14.08
N ASP A 69 0.64 1.33 -14.76
CA ASP A 69 -0.54 0.49 -14.99
C ASP A 69 -1.18 0.04 -13.67
N PHE A 70 -0.36 -0.37 -12.70
CA PHE A 70 -0.81 -0.68 -11.34
C PHE A 70 -1.68 0.43 -10.73
N LEU A 71 -1.29 1.71 -10.85
CA LEU A 71 -2.07 2.82 -10.30
C LEU A 71 -3.47 2.91 -10.91
N PHE A 72 -3.57 2.78 -12.23
CA PHE A 72 -4.84 2.83 -12.94
C PHE A 72 -5.70 1.61 -12.62
N ARG A 73 -5.10 0.42 -12.59
CA ARG A 73 -5.79 -0.81 -12.22
C ARG A 73 -6.32 -0.74 -10.80
N LEU A 74 -5.50 -0.34 -9.84
CA LEU A 74 -5.93 -0.26 -8.45
C LEU A 74 -7.06 0.77 -8.25
N ALA A 75 -6.98 1.92 -8.93
CA ALA A 75 -8.07 2.90 -8.91
C ALA A 75 -9.36 2.37 -9.55
N HIS A 76 -9.26 1.60 -10.64
CA HIS A 76 -10.41 0.98 -11.29
C HIS A 76 -11.07 -0.09 -10.41
N GLU A 77 -10.28 -0.93 -9.75
CA GLU A 77 -10.78 -2.08 -8.97
C GLU A 77 -11.32 -1.67 -7.59
N THR A 78 -10.78 -0.60 -7.00
CA THR A 78 -11.16 -0.15 -5.65
C THR A 78 -12.03 1.10 -5.63
N GLY A 79 -12.09 1.85 -6.74
CA GLY A 79 -12.68 3.19 -6.77
C GLY A 79 -11.89 4.26 -6.01
N VAL A 80 -10.72 3.91 -5.45
CA VAL A 80 -9.90 4.82 -4.64
C VAL A 80 -8.77 5.39 -5.48
N ILE A 81 -8.72 6.73 -5.60
CA ILE A 81 -7.62 7.41 -6.26
C ILE A 81 -6.47 7.56 -5.27
N LEU A 82 -5.33 7.01 -5.66
CA LEU A 82 -4.13 6.99 -4.87
C LEU A 82 -3.13 8.00 -5.41
N LEU A 83 -2.54 8.79 -4.52
CA LEU A 83 -1.62 9.85 -4.91
C LEU A 83 -0.25 9.27 -5.26
N PRO A 84 0.37 9.67 -6.40
CA PRO A 84 1.75 9.34 -6.69
C PRO A 84 2.68 9.81 -5.55
N GLY A 85 3.48 8.90 -4.99
CA GLY A 85 4.24 9.13 -3.76
C GLY A 85 5.30 10.24 -3.87
N LYS A 86 5.79 10.54 -5.08
CA LYS A 86 6.67 11.68 -5.39
C LYS A 86 6.24 12.45 -6.66
N GLY A 87 4.98 12.86 -6.76
CA GLY A 87 4.51 13.67 -7.90
C GLY A 87 4.50 12.90 -9.23
N PHE A 88 4.25 13.60 -10.34
CA PHE A 88 3.93 12.98 -11.64
C PHE A 88 5.15 12.44 -12.43
N ASP A 89 6.39 12.65 -11.95
CA ASP A 89 7.61 12.49 -12.75
C ASP A 89 8.68 11.57 -12.13
N VAL A 90 8.28 10.64 -11.24
CA VAL A 90 9.22 9.71 -10.59
C VAL A 90 9.15 8.30 -11.13
N VAL A 91 10.36 7.73 -11.25
CA VAL A 91 10.68 6.33 -11.63
C VAL A 91 10.22 5.31 -10.57
N HIS A 92 9.94 5.78 -9.35
CA HIS A 92 9.43 4.94 -8.26
C HIS A 92 7.92 5.05 -8.20
N ALA A 93 7.23 4.02 -8.69
CA ALA A 93 5.79 3.95 -8.57
C ALA A 93 5.44 3.67 -7.11
N SER A 94 5.00 4.71 -6.41
CA SER A 94 4.48 4.57 -5.06
C SER A 94 3.16 5.28 -4.88
N VAL A 95 2.39 4.76 -3.93
CA VAL A 95 1.02 5.17 -3.65
C VAL A 95 0.93 5.67 -2.22
N ARG A 96 0.40 6.88 -2.03
CA ARG A 96 0.05 7.36 -0.69
C ARG A 96 -1.39 7.05 -0.35
N VAL A 97 -1.60 6.33 0.75
CA VAL A 97 -2.92 6.01 1.31
C VAL A 97 -3.09 6.80 2.61
N SER A 98 -4.15 7.59 2.73
CA SER A 98 -4.53 8.18 4.02
C SER A 98 -5.18 7.10 4.88
N LEU A 99 -4.79 7.00 6.16
CA LEU A 99 -5.42 6.09 7.12
C LEU A 99 -6.55 6.75 7.91
N ALA A 100 -6.84 8.03 7.64
CA ALA A 100 -7.82 8.81 8.37
C ALA A 100 -9.19 8.84 7.68
N ASN A 101 -9.27 8.66 6.36
CA ASN A 101 -10.42 9.05 5.55
C ASN A 101 -11.32 7.92 5.05
N LEU A 102 -10.92 6.65 5.17
CA LEU A 102 -11.70 5.50 4.69
C LEU A 102 -12.15 4.59 5.84
N THR A 103 -13.07 3.68 5.53
CA THR A 103 -13.53 2.61 6.40
C THR A 103 -12.55 1.42 6.42
N HIS A 104 -12.64 0.57 7.44
CA HIS A 104 -11.82 -0.66 7.52
C HIS A 104 -12.00 -1.58 6.30
N HIS A 105 -13.23 -1.71 5.80
CA HIS A 105 -13.54 -2.52 4.64
C HIS A 105 -12.85 -2.01 3.36
N GLU A 106 -12.74 -0.69 3.20
CA GLU A 106 -12.03 -0.10 2.07
C GLU A 106 -10.52 -0.37 2.16
N TYR A 107 -9.91 -0.34 3.35
CA TYR A 107 -8.49 -0.73 3.50
C TYR A 107 -8.26 -2.22 3.23
N GLU A 108 -9.18 -3.08 3.66
CA GLU A 108 -9.17 -4.52 3.34
C GLU A 108 -9.22 -4.72 1.81
N LEU A 109 -10.13 -4.03 1.13
CA LEU A 109 -10.26 -4.07 -0.32
C LEU A 109 -8.98 -3.57 -1.02
N ILE A 110 -8.44 -2.42 -0.61
CA ILE A 110 -7.19 -1.89 -1.18
C ILE A 110 -6.04 -2.90 -1.02
N GLY A 111 -5.91 -3.52 0.16
CA GLY A 111 -4.86 -4.50 0.42
C GLY A 111 -5.00 -5.74 -0.47
N ARG A 112 -6.20 -6.31 -0.53
CA ARG A 112 -6.49 -7.49 -1.34
C ARG A 112 -6.29 -7.24 -2.84
N GLU A 113 -6.80 -6.12 -3.36
CA GLU A 113 -6.64 -5.79 -4.78
C GLU A 113 -5.19 -5.47 -5.13
N THR A 114 -4.45 -4.81 -4.23
CA THR A 114 -3.00 -4.61 -4.40
C THR A 114 -2.29 -5.95 -4.54
N ARG A 115 -2.58 -6.91 -3.67
CA ARG A 115 -2.00 -8.25 -3.73
C ARG A 115 -2.34 -8.94 -5.05
N ARG A 116 -3.63 -8.98 -5.40
CA ARG A 116 -4.11 -9.64 -6.62
C ARG A 116 -3.43 -9.07 -7.87
N VAL A 117 -3.39 -7.75 -8.02
CA VAL A 117 -2.79 -7.09 -9.19
C VAL A 117 -1.29 -7.43 -9.28
N LEU A 118 -0.57 -7.44 -8.15
CA LEU A 118 0.84 -7.82 -8.13
C LEU A 118 1.06 -9.31 -8.43
N ASP A 119 0.23 -10.22 -7.90
CA ASP A 119 0.29 -11.65 -8.20
C ASP A 119 0.10 -11.89 -9.71
N GLU A 120 -0.84 -11.19 -10.35
CA GLU A 120 -1.08 -11.30 -11.80
C GLU A 120 0.12 -10.84 -12.63
N TYR A 121 0.76 -9.72 -12.27
CA TYR A 121 1.99 -9.29 -12.93
C TYR A 121 3.16 -10.25 -12.69
N PHE A 122 3.22 -10.87 -11.52
CA PHE A 122 4.21 -11.90 -11.26
C PHE A 122 3.98 -13.15 -12.13
N GLN A 123 2.73 -13.54 -12.36
CA GLN A 123 2.43 -14.62 -13.32
C GLN A 123 2.83 -14.24 -14.75
N GLU A 124 2.62 -12.98 -15.16
CA GLU A 124 3.08 -12.49 -16.46
C GLU A 124 4.60 -12.57 -16.58
N PHE A 125 5.34 -12.19 -15.53
CA PHE A 125 6.80 -12.31 -15.46
C PHE A 125 7.27 -13.77 -15.60
N MET A 126 6.64 -14.69 -14.86
CA MET A 126 7.00 -16.12 -14.88
C MET A 126 6.65 -16.83 -16.20
N ALA A 127 5.77 -16.24 -17.01
CA ALA A 127 5.36 -16.78 -18.31
C ALA A 127 6.23 -16.31 -19.48
N GLN A 128 7.24 -15.47 -19.23
CA GLN A 128 8.23 -15.03 -20.21
C GLN A 128 9.34 -16.08 -20.40
#